data_AF-A0A8U0W5P6-F1
#
_entry.id   AF-A0A8U0W5P6-F1
#
_cell.length_a   1.000
_cell.length_b   1.000
_cell.length_c   1.000
_cell.angle_alpha   90.00
_cell.angle_beta   90.00
_cell.angle_gamma   90.00
#
_symmetry.space_group_name_H-M   'P 1'
#
loop_
_entity.id
_entity.type
_entity.pdbx_description
1 polymer ?
#
loop_
_entity_poly.entity_id
_entity_poly.type
_entity_poly.pdbx_seq_one_letter_code
_entity_poly.pdbx_strand_id
1 'polypeptide(L)'
;MMLDSQRDSKIPENSTNDFNLIIESTYDHPTLTDYYINLTPFITLSIFVAALLVILNISIFCTTVAKVLKQVDATQWGPSIFLCSLYPCIGCAALATILVPKAWLICHTVMHLCFTVGAVALRELCFRYIESEANYIKSTDAAALVFNTPPCCCCCRCFPNAMPSKPKLCILRYMIWQMPFIQGSIMLVLNLIYYGEQDLYKNVMIYFMPFIVCSILLGIWALNIIVRVVTTMRSGCGLMKKMFCLQLILLLCKLQYMLLDSQLNSVTLGNSYPMNHTVYKQTIINLLILIEMVLVSILAQNAYKTSPQENGK
;
A
#
# COMPACT_ATOMS: atom_id res chain seq x y z
N MET A 1 -34.26 42.11 -43.45
CA MET A 1 -33.13 42.43 -44.35
C MET A 1 -32.00 42.92 -43.45
N MET A 2 -31.28 41.99 -42.79
CA MET A 2 -30.04 41.35 -43.26
C MET A 2 -28.87 42.34 -43.39
N LEU A 3 -27.82 42.08 -42.60
CA LEU A 3 -26.38 42.46 -42.67
C LEU A 3 -25.91 42.48 -41.21
N ASP A 4 -25.60 41.35 -40.59
CA ASP A 4 -24.43 40.49 -40.79
C ASP A 4 -23.09 41.26 -40.71
N SER A 5 -22.44 41.13 -39.55
CA SER A 5 -21.03 41.50 -39.36
C SER A 5 -20.43 40.50 -38.38
N GLN A 6 -20.18 39.30 -38.89
CA GLN A 6 -19.27 38.32 -38.30
C GLN A 6 -17.89 38.96 -38.16
N ARG A 7 -17.51 39.28 -36.92
CA ARG A 7 -16.12 39.58 -36.58
C ARG A 7 -15.47 38.27 -36.15
N ASP A 8 -14.87 37.58 -37.14
CA ASP A 8 -13.93 36.49 -36.94
C ASP A 8 -12.78 36.96 -36.03
N SER A 9 -12.92 36.74 -34.71
CA SER A 9 -11.76 36.74 -33.82
C SER A 9 -11.06 35.39 -33.97
N LYS A 10 -10.24 35.28 -35.01
CA LYS A 10 -9.25 34.22 -35.17
C LYS A 10 -8.34 34.25 -33.94
N ILE A 11 -8.63 33.40 -32.96
CA ILE A 11 -7.70 33.10 -31.87
C ILE A 11 -6.46 32.51 -32.56
N PRO A 12 -5.25 33.07 -32.37
CA PRO A 12 -4.08 32.59 -33.07
C PRO A 12 -3.81 31.13 -32.66
N GLU A 13 -3.86 30.20 -33.62
CA GLU A 13 -3.57 28.76 -33.44
C GLU A 13 -2.27 28.50 -32.65
N ASN A 14 -1.30 29.43 -32.73
CA ASN A 14 -0.04 29.35 -32.01
C ASN A 14 -0.22 29.42 -30.48
N SER A 15 -1.14 30.22 -29.96
CA SER A 15 -1.34 30.34 -28.51
C SER A 15 -2.09 29.14 -27.92
N THR A 16 -2.93 28.45 -28.70
CA THR A 16 -3.58 27.22 -28.28
C THR A 16 -2.60 26.03 -28.29
N ASN A 17 -1.69 25.98 -29.26
CA ASN A 17 -0.61 24.99 -29.30
C ASN A 17 0.43 25.21 -28.19
N ASP A 18 0.83 26.45 -27.91
CA ASP A 18 1.72 26.77 -26.79
C ASP A 18 1.04 26.46 -25.43
N PHE A 19 -0.26 26.74 -25.28
CA PHE A 19 -1.01 26.41 -24.07
C PHE A 19 -1.18 24.89 -23.89
N ASN A 20 -1.45 24.15 -24.96
CA ASN A 20 -1.50 22.68 -24.92
C ASN A 20 -0.13 22.06 -24.62
N LEU A 21 0.97 22.62 -25.16
CA LEU A 21 2.34 22.21 -24.84
C LEU A 21 2.73 22.52 -23.39
N ILE A 22 2.29 23.65 -22.84
CA ILE A 22 2.49 23.99 -21.42
C ILE A 22 1.69 23.05 -20.52
N ILE A 23 0.47 22.69 -20.90
CA ILE A 23 -0.36 21.72 -20.18
C ILE A 23 0.28 20.32 -20.24
N GLU A 24 0.74 19.88 -21.41
CA GLU A 24 1.38 18.58 -21.61
C GLU A 24 2.72 18.50 -20.84
N SER A 25 3.51 19.57 -20.87
CA SER A 25 4.74 19.76 -20.08
C SER A 25 4.50 19.75 -18.56
N THR A 26 3.32 20.14 -18.07
CA THR A 26 2.99 20.21 -16.64
C THR A 26 2.73 18.83 -16.01
N TYR A 27 2.37 17.83 -16.82
CA TYR A 27 2.06 16.48 -16.34
C TYR A 27 3.17 15.46 -16.58
N ASP A 28 4.18 15.82 -17.37
CA ASP A 28 5.31 14.93 -17.62
C ASP A 28 6.35 15.00 -16.50
N HIS A 29 6.96 13.84 -16.20
CA HIS A 29 8.02 13.77 -15.21
C HIS A 29 9.29 14.39 -15.79
N PRO A 30 9.92 15.37 -15.08
CA PRO A 30 11.14 16.00 -15.59
C PRO A 30 12.25 14.97 -15.75
N THR A 31 13.17 15.23 -16.68
CA THR A 31 14.40 14.43 -16.76
C THR A 31 15.19 14.58 -15.46
N LEU A 32 15.99 13.56 -15.12
CA LEU A 32 16.80 13.59 -13.89
C LEU A 32 17.73 14.79 -13.85
N THR A 33 18.34 15.14 -14.99
CA THR A 33 19.24 16.28 -15.12
C THR A 33 18.50 17.59 -14.84
N ASP A 34 17.34 17.81 -15.47
CA ASP A 34 16.56 19.04 -15.28
C ASP A 34 16.04 19.16 -13.85
N TYR A 35 15.68 18.04 -13.23
CA TYR A 35 15.23 17.98 -11.84
C TYR A 35 16.32 18.45 -10.87
N TYR A 36 17.54 17.93 -10.99
CA TYR A 36 18.64 18.30 -10.07
C TYR A 36 19.19 19.71 -10.32
N ILE A 37 19.14 20.22 -11.56
CA ILE A 37 19.57 21.59 -11.87
C ILE A 37 18.61 22.62 -11.28
N ASN A 38 17.30 22.33 -11.22
CA ASN A 38 16.27 23.26 -10.79
C ASN A 38 15.74 22.97 -9.39
N LEU A 39 16.54 22.30 -8.54
CA LEU A 39 16.12 21.86 -7.21
C LEU A 39 15.74 23.07 -6.32
N THR A 40 14.49 23.12 -5.90
CA THR A 40 14.02 24.20 -5.02
C THR A 40 14.38 23.90 -3.56
N PRO A 41 14.55 24.93 -2.70
CA PRO A 41 14.88 24.74 -1.30
C PRO A 41 13.93 23.80 -0.55
N PHE A 42 12.64 23.84 -0.91
CA PHE A 42 11.61 22.95 -0.36
C PHE A 42 11.88 21.48 -0.66
N ILE A 43 12.22 21.15 -1.91
CA ILE A 43 12.49 19.78 -2.34
C ILE A 43 13.79 19.27 -1.73
N THR A 44 14.84 20.11 -1.71
CA THR A 44 16.11 19.79 -1.04
C THR A 44 15.92 19.48 0.43
N LEU A 45 15.16 20.33 1.15
CA LEU A 45 14.81 20.10 2.55
C LEU A 45 14.00 18.80 2.72
N SER A 46 13.05 18.55 1.83
CA SER A 46 12.22 17.34 1.85
C SER A 46 13.05 16.08 1.66
N ILE A 47 14.04 16.09 0.75
CA ILE A 47 14.99 14.97 0.55
C ILE A 47 15.80 14.73 1.82
N PHE A 48 16.33 15.80 2.45
CA PHE A 48 17.10 15.70 3.68
C PHE A 48 16.27 15.09 4.82
N VAL A 49 15.05 15.60 5.04
CA VAL A 49 14.13 15.07 6.06
C VAL A 49 13.73 13.63 5.74
N ALA A 50 13.43 13.32 4.48
CA ALA A 50 13.07 11.98 4.04
C ALA A 50 14.20 10.96 4.30
N ALA A 51 15.46 11.33 4.01
CA ALA A 51 16.62 10.49 4.30
C ALA A 51 16.76 10.21 5.81
N LEU A 52 16.59 11.24 6.66
CA LEU A 52 16.60 11.06 8.12
C LEU A 52 15.48 10.13 8.60
N LEU A 53 14.27 10.27 8.06
CA LEU A 53 13.13 9.40 8.40
C LEU A 53 13.37 7.94 7.98
N VAL A 54 13.99 7.70 6.83
CA VAL A 54 14.37 6.33 6.40
C VAL A 54 15.42 5.74 7.33
N ILE A 55 16.46 6.51 7.69
CA ILE A 55 17.49 6.06 8.63
C ILE A 55 16.85 5.72 9.99
N LEU A 56 15.95 6.57 10.48
CA LEU A 56 15.19 6.32 11.70
C LEU A 56 14.34 5.04 11.60
N ASN A 57 13.65 4.84 10.47
CA ASN A 57 12.84 3.63 10.24
C ASN A 57 13.70 2.36 10.24
N ILE A 58 14.87 2.39 9.60
CA ILE A 58 15.84 1.28 9.60
C ILE A 58 16.36 1.02 11.02
N SER A 59 16.65 2.06 11.81
CA SER A 59 17.06 1.92 13.22
C SER A 59 15.97 1.25 14.08
N ILE A 60 14.71 1.67 13.90
CA ILE A 60 13.56 1.06 14.57
C ILE A 60 13.38 -0.40 14.14
N PHE A 61 13.57 -0.70 12.85
CA PHE A 61 13.54 -2.06 12.32
C PHE A 61 14.60 -2.94 12.99
N CYS A 62 15.87 -2.51 13.01
CA CYS A 62 16.96 -3.24 13.68
C CYS A 62 16.64 -3.52 15.16
N THR A 63 16.15 -2.51 15.88
CA THR A 63 15.73 -2.66 17.28
C THR A 63 14.58 -3.66 17.43
N THR A 64 13.63 -3.64 16.50
CA THR A 64 12.47 -4.55 16.51
C THR A 64 12.89 -5.99 16.20
N VAL A 65 13.77 -6.20 15.22
CA VAL A 65 14.35 -7.53 14.93
C VAL A 65 15.09 -8.07 16.13
N ALA A 66 15.93 -7.26 16.79
CA ALA A 66 16.64 -7.68 18.00
C ALA A 66 15.67 -8.10 19.13
N LYS A 67 14.52 -7.44 19.27
CA LYS A 67 13.47 -7.83 20.22
C LYS A 67 12.76 -9.11 19.80
N VAL A 68 12.40 -9.25 18.52
CA VAL A 68 11.74 -10.45 17.97
C VAL A 68 12.64 -11.68 18.18
N LEU A 69 13.92 -11.59 17.84
CA LEU A 69 14.88 -12.69 18.03
C LEU A 69 15.05 -13.10 19.50
N LYS A 70 14.82 -12.18 20.45
CA LYS A 70 14.92 -12.46 21.89
C LYS A 70 13.62 -12.99 22.51
N GLN A 71 12.46 -12.63 21.97
CA GLN A 71 11.15 -12.80 22.64
C GLN A 71 10.21 -13.79 21.94
N VAL A 72 10.45 -14.09 20.66
CA VAL A 72 9.60 -14.95 19.85
C VAL A 72 10.29 -16.32 19.68
N ASP A 73 9.53 -17.37 19.34
CA ASP A 73 10.11 -18.69 19.06
C ASP A 73 10.83 -18.73 17.70
N ALA A 74 11.85 -19.58 17.59
CA ALA A 74 12.66 -19.74 16.36
C ALA A 74 11.83 -20.08 15.11
N THR A 75 10.72 -20.78 15.30
CA THR A 75 9.78 -21.12 14.21
C THR A 75 9.04 -19.90 13.68
N GLN A 76 8.85 -18.83 14.46
CA GLN A 76 8.03 -17.67 14.09
C GLN A 76 8.85 -16.43 13.70
N TRP A 77 10.19 -16.47 13.85
CA TRP A 77 11.08 -15.35 13.53
C TRP A 77 11.01 -14.93 12.07
N GLY A 78 11.08 -15.88 11.13
CA GLY A 78 11.11 -15.58 9.70
C GLY A 78 9.95 -14.70 9.24
N PRO A 79 8.68 -15.16 9.38
CA PRO A 79 7.52 -14.36 8.98
C PRO A 79 7.38 -13.06 9.79
N SER A 80 7.76 -13.05 11.07
CA SER A 80 7.69 -11.83 11.91
C SER A 80 8.69 -10.76 11.47
N ILE A 81 9.94 -11.15 11.20
CA ILE A 81 10.99 -10.26 10.69
C ILE A 81 10.61 -9.74 9.32
N PHE A 82 10.05 -10.60 8.45
CA PHE A 82 9.55 -10.19 7.14
C PHE A 82 8.43 -9.14 7.25
N LEU A 83 7.46 -9.34 8.14
CA LEU A 83 6.41 -8.33 8.37
C LEU A 83 6.99 -7.00 8.88
N CYS A 84 8.04 -7.05 9.69
CA CYS A 84 8.74 -5.86 10.17
C CYS A 84 9.58 -5.17 9.08
N SER A 85 10.07 -5.90 8.08
CA SER A 85 10.87 -5.31 6.99
C SER A 85 10.02 -4.56 5.96
N LEU A 86 8.70 -4.71 5.98
CA LEU A 86 7.79 -3.98 5.11
C LEU A 86 7.87 -2.46 5.32
N TYR A 87 7.96 -2.00 6.58
CA TYR A 87 8.01 -0.57 6.91
C TYR A 87 9.23 0.15 6.31
N PRO A 88 10.48 -0.33 6.51
CA PRO A 88 11.64 0.31 5.88
C PRO A 88 11.65 0.10 4.36
N CYS A 89 11.10 -1.00 3.83
CA CYS A 89 11.01 -1.21 2.38
C CYS A 89 10.09 -0.17 1.70
N ILE A 90 8.91 0.06 2.27
CA ILE A 90 7.98 1.11 1.81
C ILE A 90 8.63 2.50 1.96
N GLY A 91 9.33 2.75 3.07
CA GLY A 91 10.06 4.00 3.28
C GLY A 91 11.15 4.24 2.23
N CYS A 92 11.94 3.22 1.90
CA CYS A 92 12.94 3.31 0.83
C CYS A 92 12.30 3.60 -0.54
N ALA A 93 11.16 2.95 -0.86
CA ALA A 93 10.43 3.23 -2.09
C ALA A 93 9.88 4.67 -2.12
N ALA A 94 9.45 5.21 -0.97
CA ALA A 94 8.96 6.58 -0.86
C ALA A 94 10.10 7.59 -1.07
N LEU A 95 11.27 7.35 -0.45
CA LEU A 95 12.47 8.15 -0.69
C LEU A 95 12.93 8.06 -2.16
N ALA A 96 12.93 6.87 -2.76
CA ALA A 96 13.28 6.69 -4.17
C ALA A 96 12.34 7.48 -5.09
N THR A 97 11.06 7.59 -4.75
CA THR A 97 10.09 8.41 -5.49
C THR A 97 10.42 9.90 -5.41
N ILE A 98 10.87 10.39 -4.24
CA ILE A 98 11.28 11.79 -4.06
C ILE A 98 12.60 12.08 -4.81
N LEU A 99 13.54 11.14 -4.82
CA LEU A 99 14.83 11.27 -5.51
C LEU A 99 14.71 11.15 -7.03
N VAL A 100 13.79 10.30 -7.49
CA VAL A 100 13.57 9.99 -8.91
C VAL A 100 12.07 10.04 -9.18
N PRO A 101 11.49 11.24 -9.43
CA PRO A 101 10.06 11.38 -9.72
C PRO A 101 9.58 10.48 -10.86
N LYS A 102 10.42 10.29 -11.90
CA LYS A 102 10.13 9.41 -13.05
C LYS A 102 9.94 7.92 -12.67
N ALA A 103 10.46 7.50 -11.52
CA ALA A 103 10.30 6.14 -11.00
C ALA A 103 9.06 5.98 -10.10
N TRP A 104 8.19 7.00 -10.03
CA TRP A 104 7.02 7.03 -9.15
C TRP A 104 6.14 5.78 -9.28
N LEU A 105 5.78 5.37 -10.50
CA LEU A 105 4.87 4.23 -10.70
C LEU A 105 5.51 2.90 -10.24
N ILE A 106 6.80 2.70 -10.54
CA ILE A 106 7.56 1.52 -10.09
C ILE A 106 7.63 1.50 -8.57
N CYS A 107 7.98 2.62 -7.94
CA CYS A 107 8.07 2.70 -6.48
C CYS A 107 6.72 2.44 -5.81
N HIS A 108 5.63 3.02 -6.34
CA HIS A 108 4.29 2.76 -5.83
C HIS A 108 3.85 1.30 -6.03
N THR A 109 4.33 0.66 -7.10
CA THR A 109 4.15 -0.78 -7.34
C THR A 109 4.89 -1.62 -6.31
N VAL A 110 6.14 -1.26 -5.98
CA VAL A 110 6.91 -1.91 -4.91
C VAL A 110 6.18 -1.80 -3.57
N MET A 111 5.72 -0.60 -3.19
CA MET A 111 4.94 -0.41 -1.96
C MET A 111 3.69 -1.29 -1.93
N HIS A 112 3.01 -1.41 -3.05
CA HIS A 112 1.82 -2.26 -3.17
C HIS A 112 2.15 -3.74 -3.03
N LEU A 113 3.23 -4.20 -3.68
CA LEU A 113 3.68 -5.57 -3.57
C LEU A 113 4.09 -5.92 -2.13
N CYS A 114 4.78 -5.02 -1.42
CA CYS A 114 5.09 -5.19 0.00
C CYS A 114 3.83 -5.50 0.82
N PHE A 115 2.72 -4.81 0.57
CA PHE A 115 1.44 -5.11 1.23
C PHE A 115 0.93 -6.52 0.87
N THR A 116 0.86 -6.86 -0.42
CA THR A 116 0.31 -8.15 -0.86
C THR A 116 1.14 -9.35 -0.38
N VAL A 117 2.46 -9.23 -0.34
CA VAL A 117 3.35 -10.27 0.20
C VAL A 117 3.29 -10.26 1.73
N GLY A 118 3.13 -9.09 2.36
CA GLY A 118 2.85 -8.97 3.79
C GLY A 118 1.60 -9.72 4.24
N ALA A 119 0.54 -9.70 3.43
CA ALA A 119 -0.65 -10.53 3.66
C ALA A 119 -0.33 -12.03 3.69
N VAL A 120 0.47 -12.52 2.74
CA VAL A 120 0.90 -13.92 2.69
C VAL A 120 1.79 -14.27 3.90
N ALA A 121 2.71 -13.39 4.28
CA ALA A 121 3.58 -13.58 5.44
C ALA A 121 2.77 -13.60 6.76
N LEU A 122 1.77 -12.74 6.89
CA LEU A 122 0.86 -12.75 8.04
C LEU A 122 0.07 -14.06 8.11
N ARG A 123 -0.44 -14.56 6.98
CA ARG A 123 -1.06 -15.88 6.90
C ARG A 123 -0.09 -16.96 7.40
N GLU A 124 1.14 -16.98 6.88
CA GLU A 124 2.13 -17.97 7.29
C GLU A 124 2.38 -17.92 8.80
N LEU A 125 2.53 -16.72 9.36
CA LEU A 125 2.66 -16.52 10.79
C LEU A 125 1.47 -17.11 11.57
N CYS A 126 0.23 -16.94 11.08
CA CYS A 126 -0.96 -17.54 11.69
C CYS A 126 -0.88 -19.07 11.76
N PHE A 127 -0.42 -19.72 10.69
CA PHE A 127 -0.31 -21.19 10.66
C PHE A 127 0.82 -21.69 11.55
N ARG A 128 1.92 -20.94 11.67
CA ARG A 128 3.01 -21.28 12.60
C ARG A 128 2.58 -21.15 14.07
N TYR A 129 1.58 -20.32 14.39
CA TYR A 129 0.98 -20.28 15.73
C TYR A 129 0.12 -21.51 16.08
N ILE A 130 -0.45 -22.20 15.08
CA ILE A 130 -1.33 -23.36 15.29
C ILE A 130 -0.58 -24.69 15.08
N GLU A 131 0.74 -24.62 14.88
CA GLU A 131 1.68 -25.74 14.61
C GLU A 131 1.38 -26.57 13.35
N SER A 132 0.14 -26.61 12.82
CA SER A 132 -0.22 -27.29 11.58
C SER A 132 -1.63 -26.93 11.07
N GLU A 133 -1.87 -27.06 9.75
CA GLU A 133 -3.20 -26.98 9.14
C GLU A 133 -4.16 -28.06 9.69
N ALA A 134 -3.63 -29.22 10.11
CA ALA A 134 -4.43 -30.31 10.70
C ALA A 134 -5.02 -29.92 12.06
N ASN A 135 -4.24 -29.24 12.89
CA ASN A 135 -4.70 -28.71 14.17
C ASN A 135 -5.74 -27.61 13.95
N TYR A 136 -5.52 -26.74 12.95
CA TYR A 136 -6.51 -25.73 12.58
C TYR A 136 -7.87 -26.37 12.25
N ILE A 137 -7.91 -27.43 11.44
CA ILE A 137 -9.16 -28.12 11.07
C ILE A 137 -9.86 -28.68 12.31
N LYS A 138 -9.12 -29.43 13.14
CA LYS A 138 -9.65 -30.06 14.36
C LYS A 138 -10.19 -29.05 15.36
N SER A 139 -9.51 -27.92 15.51
CA SER A 139 -9.93 -26.84 16.41
C SER A 139 -11.11 -26.08 15.86
N THR A 140 -11.16 -25.83 14.54
CA THR A 140 -12.26 -25.09 13.93
C THR A 140 -13.56 -25.91 13.94
N ASP A 141 -13.52 -27.24 13.84
CA ASP A 141 -14.72 -28.09 14.01
C ASP A 141 -15.44 -27.83 15.35
N ALA A 142 -14.72 -27.34 16.37
CA ALA A 142 -15.28 -26.92 17.66
C ALA A 142 -15.71 -25.44 17.73
N ALA A 143 -15.27 -24.59 16.79
CA ALA A 143 -15.58 -23.15 16.76
C ALA A 143 -16.28 -22.78 15.45
N ALA A 144 -17.58 -22.47 15.50
CA ALA A 144 -18.32 -22.00 14.35
C ALA A 144 -17.64 -20.77 13.72
N LEU A 145 -17.21 -20.89 12.45
CA LEU A 145 -16.68 -19.78 11.68
C LEU A 145 -17.77 -18.73 11.49
N VAL A 146 -17.64 -17.60 12.18
CA VAL A 146 -18.48 -16.44 11.94
C VAL A 146 -17.94 -15.72 10.70
N PHE A 147 -18.59 -15.96 9.55
CA PHE A 147 -18.25 -15.31 8.27
C PHE A 147 -18.68 -13.84 8.20
N ASN A 148 -19.38 -13.35 9.24
CA ASN A 148 -19.84 -11.98 9.35
C ASN A 148 -18.72 -11.04 9.84
N THR A 149 -17.62 -10.98 9.10
CA THR A 149 -16.51 -10.06 9.35
C THR A 149 -16.48 -8.95 8.29
N PRO A 150 -16.19 -7.69 8.69
CA PRO A 150 -15.98 -6.60 7.73
C PRO A 150 -14.76 -6.91 6.83
N PRO A 151 -14.69 -6.43 5.57
CA PRO A 151 -15.48 -5.36 4.94
C PRO A 151 -16.72 -5.80 4.13
N CYS A 152 -16.88 -7.10 3.82
CA CYS A 152 -17.94 -7.58 2.92
C CYS A 152 -19.29 -7.90 3.61
N CYS A 153 -19.39 -7.70 4.93
CA CYS A 153 -20.64 -7.82 5.71
C CYS A 153 -21.82 -7.06 5.07
N CYS A 154 -21.57 -5.91 4.43
CA CYS A 154 -22.60 -5.08 3.81
C CYS A 154 -22.95 -5.49 2.37
N CYS A 155 -21.99 -6.03 1.60
CA CYS A 155 -22.18 -6.31 0.17
C CYS A 155 -22.45 -7.79 -0.14
N CYS A 156 -22.16 -8.70 0.79
CA CYS A 156 -22.27 -10.15 0.56
C CYS A 156 -22.96 -10.84 1.74
N ARG A 157 -24.27 -10.61 1.91
CA ARG A 157 -25.13 -11.32 2.90
C ARG A 157 -25.33 -12.82 2.58
N CYS A 158 -24.60 -13.35 1.59
CA CYS A 158 -24.90 -14.62 0.93
C CYS A 158 -24.07 -15.81 1.42
N PHE A 159 -23.13 -15.64 2.35
CA PHE A 159 -22.35 -16.77 2.89
C PHE A 159 -22.91 -17.20 4.26
N PRO A 160 -23.71 -18.28 4.33
CA PRO A 160 -24.21 -18.81 5.59
C PRO A 160 -23.07 -19.28 6.49
N ASN A 161 -23.26 -19.17 7.80
CA ASN A 161 -22.39 -19.76 8.82
C ASN A 161 -22.23 -21.25 8.54
N ALA A 162 -21.11 -21.64 7.95
CA ALA A 162 -20.96 -22.98 7.41
C ALA A 162 -19.77 -23.67 8.06
N MET A 163 -20.02 -24.86 8.63
CA MET A 163 -19.01 -25.70 9.31
C MET A 163 -17.68 -25.73 8.55
N PRO A 164 -16.55 -25.54 9.24
CA PRO A 164 -15.23 -25.58 8.63
C PRO A 164 -15.01 -26.95 7.98
N SER A 165 -14.43 -26.93 6.80
CA SER A 165 -14.07 -28.14 6.07
C SER A 165 -12.76 -27.85 5.34
N LYS A 166 -11.94 -28.88 5.13
CA LYS A 166 -10.69 -28.81 4.35
C LYS A 166 -10.79 -27.95 3.05
N PRO A 167 -11.85 -28.05 2.23
CA PRO A 167 -11.99 -27.21 1.04
C PRO A 167 -12.10 -25.71 1.35
N LYS A 168 -12.76 -25.31 2.45
CA LYS A 168 -12.91 -23.88 2.81
C LYS A 168 -11.58 -23.25 3.21
N LEU A 169 -10.70 -24.00 3.86
CA LEU A 169 -9.35 -23.54 4.17
C LEU A 169 -8.47 -23.42 2.94
N CYS A 170 -8.64 -24.36 2.02
CA CYS A 170 -7.99 -24.30 0.72
C CYS A 170 -8.44 -23.03 -0.03
N ILE A 171 -9.75 -22.73 -0.04
CA ILE A 171 -10.31 -21.51 -0.61
C ILE A 171 -9.70 -20.27 0.05
N LEU A 172 -9.65 -20.22 1.38
CA LEU A 172 -9.07 -19.08 2.13
C LEU A 172 -7.59 -18.87 1.81
N ARG A 173 -6.84 -19.96 1.61
CA ARG A 173 -5.45 -19.92 1.14
C ARG A 173 -5.36 -19.32 -0.26
N TYR A 174 -6.19 -19.77 -1.19
CA TYR A 174 -6.22 -19.22 -2.56
C TYR A 174 -6.64 -17.74 -2.57
N MET A 175 -7.58 -17.32 -1.71
CA MET A 175 -8.03 -15.92 -1.61
C MET A 175 -6.95 -14.95 -1.09
N ILE A 176 -5.96 -15.44 -0.35
CA ILE A 176 -4.81 -14.63 0.09
C ILE A 176 -3.71 -14.68 -0.97
N TRP A 177 -3.38 -15.86 -1.49
CA TRP A 177 -2.36 -16.01 -2.53
C TRP A 177 -2.72 -15.32 -3.84
N GLN A 178 -4.01 -15.19 -4.17
CA GLN A 178 -4.42 -14.45 -5.36
C GLN A 178 -4.01 -12.98 -5.32
N MET A 179 -3.87 -12.35 -4.14
CA MET A 179 -3.52 -10.93 -4.04
C MET A 179 -2.19 -10.62 -4.74
N PRO A 180 -1.04 -11.21 -4.35
CA PRO A 180 0.23 -10.90 -5.01
C PRO A 180 0.27 -11.34 -6.47
N PHE A 181 -0.41 -12.43 -6.85
CA PHE A 181 -0.41 -12.88 -8.25
C PHE A 181 -1.25 -11.97 -9.15
N ILE A 182 -2.54 -11.79 -8.84
CA ILE A 182 -3.45 -11.00 -9.67
C ILE A 182 -3.00 -9.53 -9.66
N GLN A 183 -2.76 -8.97 -8.49
CA GLN A 183 -2.39 -7.56 -8.39
C GLN A 183 -0.96 -7.32 -8.91
N GLY A 184 -0.03 -8.24 -8.66
CA GLY A 184 1.33 -8.14 -9.19
C GLY A 184 1.35 -8.19 -10.72
N SER A 185 0.60 -9.10 -11.34
CA SER A 185 0.46 -9.16 -12.80
C SER A 185 -0.18 -7.91 -13.37
N ILE A 186 -1.28 -7.43 -12.78
CA ILE A 186 -1.94 -6.19 -13.22
C ILE A 186 -0.97 -5.00 -13.11
N MET A 187 -0.28 -4.85 -11.98
CA MET A 187 0.64 -3.73 -11.77
C MET A 187 1.83 -3.81 -12.73
N LEU A 188 2.36 -5.01 -13.01
CA LEU A 188 3.43 -5.18 -13.98
C LEU A 188 3.00 -4.71 -15.38
N VAL A 189 1.82 -5.15 -15.83
CA VAL A 189 1.25 -4.72 -17.12
C VAL A 189 1.04 -3.20 -17.15
N LEU A 190 0.48 -2.62 -16.09
CA LEU A 190 0.28 -1.18 -15.98
C LEU A 190 1.60 -0.39 -16.01
N ASN A 191 2.68 -0.90 -15.40
CA ASN A 191 4.00 -0.27 -15.52
C ASN A 191 4.52 -0.30 -16.95
N LEU A 192 4.40 -1.45 -17.63
CA LEU A 192 4.86 -1.57 -19.02
C LEU A 192 4.11 -0.59 -19.93
N ILE A 193 2.78 -0.49 -19.79
CA ILE A 193 1.96 0.45 -20.56
C ILE A 193 2.37 1.89 -20.22
N TYR A 194 2.56 2.24 -18.95
CA TYR A 194 2.92 3.60 -18.55
C TYR A 194 4.23 4.10 -19.15
N TYR A 195 5.28 3.26 -19.18
CA TYR A 195 6.56 3.64 -19.77
C TYR A 195 6.61 3.54 -21.30
N GLY A 196 5.64 2.86 -21.91
CA GLY A 196 5.48 2.82 -23.37
C GLY A 196 4.61 3.95 -23.91
N GLU A 197 3.42 4.12 -23.35
CA GLU A 197 2.38 5.05 -23.82
C GLU A 197 1.49 5.54 -22.65
N GLN A 198 1.78 6.75 -22.14
CA GLN A 198 1.12 7.28 -20.95
C GLN A 198 -0.38 7.54 -21.13
N ASP A 199 -0.83 7.90 -22.34
CA ASP A 199 -2.26 8.16 -22.59
C ASP A 199 -3.07 6.87 -22.65
N LEU A 200 -2.50 5.79 -23.19
CA LEU A 200 -3.09 4.47 -23.09
C LEU A 200 -3.20 4.01 -21.63
N TYR A 201 -2.20 4.29 -20.80
CA TYR A 201 -2.25 3.99 -19.36
C TYR A 201 -3.46 4.61 -18.67
N LYS A 202 -3.74 5.90 -18.89
CA LYS A 202 -4.88 6.60 -18.26
C LYS A 202 -6.21 5.92 -18.61
N ASN A 203 -6.38 5.53 -19.87
CA ASN A 203 -7.59 4.88 -20.35
C ASN A 203 -7.71 3.44 -19.85
N VAL A 204 -6.60 2.69 -19.79
CA VAL A 204 -6.59 1.28 -19.40
C VAL A 204 -6.72 1.11 -17.88
N MET A 205 -6.18 2.04 -17.08
CA MET A 205 -6.18 1.98 -15.62
C MET A 205 -7.60 1.84 -15.04
N ILE A 206 -8.60 2.52 -15.61
CA ILE A 206 -9.98 2.50 -15.09
C ILE A 206 -10.62 1.11 -15.17
N TYR A 207 -10.24 0.30 -16.17
CA TYR A 207 -10.75 -1.06 -16.35
C TYR A 207 -10.14 -2.04 -15.34
N PHE A 208 -8.88 -1.83 -14.93
CA PHE A 208 -8.20 -2.69 -13.96
C PHE A 208 -8.51 -2.34 -12.50
N MET A 209 -8.90 -1.09 -12.22
CA MET A 209 -9.30 -0.62 -10.89
C MET A 209 -10.28 -1.55 -10.15
N PRO A 210 -11.43 -1.96 -10.73
CA PRO A 210 -12.37 -2.86 -10.03
C PRO A 210 -11.74 -4.21 -9.68
N PHE A 211 -10.88 -4.78 -10.53
CA PHE A 211 -10.19 -6.03 -10.24
C PHE A 211 -9.22 -5.91 -9.07
N ILE A 212 -8.48 -4.80 -9.00
CA ILE A 212 -7.59 -4.49 -7.87
C ILE A 212 -8.40 -4.36 -6.58
N VAL A 213 -9.47 -3.57 -6.59
CA VAL A 213 -10.33 -3.35 -5.41
C VAL A 213 -10.98 -4.65 -4.95
N CYS A 214 -11.56 -5.45 -5.85
CA CYS A 214 -12.13 -6.75 -5.53
C CYS A 214 -11.08 -7.69 -4.93
N SER A 215 -9.89 -7.75 -5.53
CA SER A 215 -8.78 -8.57 -5.02
C SER A 215 -8.35 -8.15 -3.60
N ILE A 216 -8.29 -6.84 -3.33
CA ILE A 216 -7.99 -6.28 -2.00
C ILE A 216 -9.07 -6.70 -0.99
N LEU A 217 -10.35 -6.49 -1.31
CA LEU A 217 -11.46 -6.79 -0.41
C LEU A 217 -11.53 -8.29 -0.07
N LEU A 218 -11.38 -9.16 -1.07
CA LEU A 218 -11.38 -10.62 -0.87
C LEU A 218 -10.22 -11.06 0.02
N GLY A 219 -9.02 -10.52 -0.20
CA GLY A 219 -7.85 -10.88 0.59
C GLY A 219 -7.89 -10.35 2.03
N ILE A 220 -8.36 -9.13 2.26
CA ILE A 220 -8.57 -8.59 3.62
C ILE A 220 -9.63 -9.40 4.36
N TRP A 221 -10.74 -9.72 3.69
CA TRP A 221 -11.79 -10.56 4.27
C TRP A 221 -11.25 -11.92 4.67
N ALA A 222 -10.46 -12.55 3.79
CA ALA A 222 -9.82 -13.82 4.06
C ALA A 222 -8.86 -13.75 5.26
N LEU A 223 -8.01 -12.72 5.32
CA LEU A 223 -7.11 -12.48 6.45
C LEU A 223 -7.85 -12.27 7.77
N ASN A 224 -8.93 -11.47 7.76
CA ASN A 224 -9.74 -11.21 8.95
C ASN A 224 -10.34 -12.50 9.53
N ILE A 225 -10.77 -13.43 8.67
CA ILE A 225 -11.27 -14.74 9.11
C ILE A 225 -10.13 -15.55 9.74
N ILE A 226 -8.98 -15.71 9.07
CA ILE A 226 -7.86 -16.51 9.60
C ILE A 226 -7.43 -15.97 10.96
N VAL A 227 -7.15 -14.67 11.04
CA VAL A 227 -6.63 -14.04 12.25
C VAL A 227 -7.62 -14.17 13.40
N ARG A 228 -8.92 -13.94 13.15
CA ARG A 228 -9.96 -14.05 14.19
C ARG A 228 -10.03 -15.48 14.73
N VAL A 229 -10.04 -16.48 13.86
CA VAL A 229 -10.03 -17.90 14.27
C VAL A 229 -8.80 -18.22 15.09
N VAL A 230 -7.62 -17.83 14.62
CA VAL A 230 -6.36 -18.08 15.34
C VAL A 230 -6.36 -17.41 16.71
N THR A 231 -6.89 -16.18 16.81
CA THR A 231 -6.95 -15.46 18.09
C THR A 231 -7.95 -16.05 19.07
N THR A 232 -9.02 -16.70 18.59
CA THR A 232 -9.95 -17.45 19.44
C THR A 232 -9.31 -18.74 19.95
N MET A 233 -8.48 -19.40 19.14
CA MET A 233 -7.78 -20.63 19.56
C MET A 233 -6.59 -20.35 20.48
N ARG A 234 -5.90 -19.23 20.28
CA ARG A 234 -4.72 -18.82 21.04
C ARG A 234 -4.84 -17.34 21.41
N SER A 235 -5.46 -17.09 22.56
CA SER A 235 -5.50 -15.75 23.16
C SER A 235 -4.09 -15.29 23.55
N GLY A 236 -3.75 -14.03 23.27
CA GLY A 236 -2.49 -13.42 23.72
C GLY A 236 -1.38 -13.28 22.67
N CYS A 237 -1.52 -13.85 21.46
CA CYS A 237 -0.47 -13.80 20.42
C CYS A 237 -0.27 -12.44 19.72
N GLY A 238 -0.98 -11.38 20.14
CA GLY A 238 -0.87 -10.05 19.52
C GLY A 238 -1.23 -9.98 18.03
N LEU A 239 -1.80 -11.05 17.46
CA LEU A 239 -2.01 -11.21 16.02
C LEU A 239 -3.00 -10.17 15.45
N MET A 240 -4.03 -9.81 16.22
CA MET A 240 -4.94 -8.71 15.88
C MET A 240 -4.20 -7.38 15.71
N LYS A 241 -3.22 -7.09 16.58
CA LYS A 241 -2.42 -5.86 16.51
C LYS A 241 -1.53 -5.87 15.26
N LYS A 242 -0.91 -7.02 14.94
CA LYS A 242 -0.10 -7.18 13.71
C LYS A 242 -0.94 -7.02 12.45
N MET A 243 -2.14 -7.62 12.40
CA MET A 243 -3.09 -7.46 11.31
C MET A 243 -3.55 -6.01 11.17
N PHE A 244 -3.86 -5.35 12.29
CA PHE A 244 -4.24 -3.94 12.29
C PHE A 244 -3.13 -3.06 11.71
N CYS A 245 -1.87 -3.30 12.06
CA CYS A 245 -0.74 -2.55 11.48
C CYS A 245 -0.65 -2.76 9.96
N LEU A 246 -0.82 -4.00 9.48
CA LEU A 246 -0.82 -4.29 8.04
C LEU A 246 -1.99 -3.62 7.30
N GLN A 247 -3.19 -3.64 7.87
CA GLN A 247 -4.36 -2.95 7.30
C GLN A 247 -4.20 -1.44 7.33
N LEU A 248 -3.58 -0.89 8.38
CA LEU A 248 -3.27 0.52 8.49
C LEU A 248 -2.31 0.96 7.39
N ILE A 249 -1.25 0.19 7.10
CA ILE A 249 -0.35 0.47 5.96
C ILE A 249 -1.14 0.55 4.65
N LEU A 250 -2.04 -0.41 4.38
CA LEU A 250 -2.85 -0.38 3.17
C LEU A 250 -3.69 0.89 3.08
N LEU A 251 -4.33 1.28 4.19
CA LEU A 251 -5.16 2.48 4.26
C LEU A 251 -4.33 3.73 3.93
N LEU A 252 -3.16 3.86 4.56
CA LEU A 252 -2.26 5.00 4.42
C LEU A 252 -1.63 5.07 3.00
N CYS A 253 -1.19 3.93 2.46
CA CYS A 253 -0.56 3.89 1.13
C CYS A 253 -1.56 3.96 -0.02
N LYS A 254 -2.84 3.58 0.16
CA LYS A 254 -3.83 3.57 -0.93
C LYS A 254 -4.93 4.60 -0.75
N LEU A 255 -5.73 4.49 0.32
CA LEU A 255 -6.88 5.37 0.50
C LEU A 255 -6.42 6.81 0.68
N GLN A 256 -5.45 7.03 1.56
CA GLN A 256 -4.90 8.36 1.78
C GLN A 256 -4.18 8.88 0.53
N TYR A 257 -3.43 8.05 -0.19
CA TYR A 257 -2.85 8.47 -1.47
C TYR A 257 -3.93 9.01 -2.40
N MET A 258 -5.04 8.26 -2.59
CA MET A 258 -6.14 8.70 -3.45
C MET A 258 -6.80 10.00 -2.98
N LEU A 259 -7.04 10.14 -1.67
CA LEU A 259 -7.64 11.34 -1.09
C LEU A 259 -6.72 12.55 -1.27
N LEU A 260 -5.44 12.42 -0.94
CA LEU A 260 -4.46 13.50 -1.07
C LEU A 260 -4.22 13.84 -2.52
N ASP A 261 -4.16 12.86 -3.42
CA ASP A 261 -4.01 13.09 -4.85
C ASP A 261 -5.18 13.94 -5.37
N SER A 262 -6.43 13.58 -5.02
CA SER A 262 -7.62 14.34 -5.41
C SER A 262 -7.66 15.75 -4.81
N GLN A 263 -7.28 15.92 -3.54
CA GLN A 263 -7.28 17.22 -2.88
C GLN A 263 -6.19 18.13 -3.46
N LEU A 264 -4.97 17.60 -3.62
CA LEU A 264 -3.85 18.37 -4.16
C LEU A 264 -4.05 18.69 -5.65
N ASN A 265 -4.75 17.86 -6.42
CA ASN A 265 -5.14 18.23 -7.79
C ASN A 265 -6.07 19.45 -7.85
N SER A 266 -6.77 19.78 -6.78
CA SER A 266 -7.63 20.98 -6.71
C SER A 266 -6.88 22.26 -6.33
N VAL A 267 -5.63 22.15 -5.88
CA VAL A 267 -4.80 23.27 -5.43
C VAL A 267 -3.60 23.39 -6.36
N THR A 268 -3.47 24.48 -7.10
CA THR A 268 -2.26 24.73 -7.91
C THR A 268 -1.04 25.03 -7.01
N LEU A 269 -0.23 24.01 -6.77
CA LEU A 269 1.10 24.09 -6.14
C LEU A 269 2.22 24.24 -7.20
N GLY A 270 2.87 25.40 -7.24
CA GLY A 270 3.96 25.66 -8.20
C GLY A 270 3.46 26.25 -9.53
N ASN A 271 4.31 27.04 -10.20
CA ASN A 271 3.89 27.93 -11.30
C ASN A 271 4.57 27.66 -12.65
N SER A 272 5.62 26.83 -12.75
CA SER A 272 6.30 26.59 -14.05
C SER A 272 7.12 25.30 -14.07
N TYR A 273 7.15 24.66 -15.24
CA TYR A 273 8.13 23.62 -15.60
C TYR A 273 9.57 24.12 -15.34
N PRO A 274 10.51 23.29 -14.84
CA PRO A 274 10.46 21.83 -14.62
C PRO A 274 10.01 21.40 -13.22
N MET A 275 9.77 22.34 -12.31
CA MET A 275 9.26 22.05 -10.96
C MET A 275 7.73 22.05 -10.98
N ASN A 276 7.18 21.03 -11.64
CA ASN A 276 5.76 20.88 -11.89
C ASN A 276 4.96 20.62 -10.62
N HIS A 277 3.66 20.93 -10.71
CA HIS A 277 2.65 20.59 -9.71
C HIS A 277 2.73 19.13 -9.23
N THR A 278 2.95 18.22 -10.18
CA THR A 278 3.08 16.78 -9.95
C THR A 278 4.24 16.42 -9.01
N VAL A 279 5.39 17.11 -9.13
CA VAL A 279 6.57 16.85 -8.29
C VAL A 279 6.30 17.27 -6.85
N TYR A 280 5.78 18.48 -6.63
CA TYR A 280 5.40 18.95 -5.28
C TYR A 280 4.35 18.05 -4.63
N LYS A 281 3.30 17.69 -5.37
CA LYS A 281 2.26 16.78 -4.90
C LYS A 281 2.86 15.45 -4.45
N GLN A 282 3.69 14.83 -5.30
CA GLN A 282 4.32 13.56 -4.99
C GLN A 282 5.28 13.65 -3.82
N THR A 283 6.06 14.72 -3.70
CA THR A 283 6.97 14.91 -2.56
C THR A 283 6.20 15.00 -1.25
N ILE A 284 5.13 15.80 -1.19
CA ILE A 284 4.31 15.95 0.01
C ILE A 284 3.69 14.61 0.43
N ILE A 285 3.09 13.89 -0.52
CA ILE A 285 2.46 12.59 -0.24
C ILE A 285 3.49 11.56 0.25
N ASN A 286 4.66 11.46 -0.40
CA ASN A 286 5.69 10.49 -0.01
C ASN A 286 6.36 10.85 1.33
N LEU A 287 6.51 12.14 1.63
CA LEU A 287 7.02 12.59 2.93
C LEU A 287 6.06 12.21 4.06
N LEU A 288 4.74 12.33 3.83
CA LEU A 288 3.73 11.93 4.79
C LEU A 288 3.71 10.41 4.99
N ILE A 289 3.81 9.62 3.91
CA ILE A 289 3.97 8.16 3.97
C ILE A 289 5.21 7.78 4.80
N LEU A 290 6.33 8.51 4.67
CA LEU A 290 7.54 8.24 5.46
C LEU A 290 7.33 8.45 6.96
N ILE A 291 6.70 9.56 7.35
CA ILE A 291 6.36 9.84 8.75
C ILE A 291 5.45 8.73 9.29
N GLU A 292 4.44 8.34 8.51
CA GLU A 292 3.52 7.28 8.86
C GLU A 292 4.19 5.92 9.01
N MET A 293 5.09 5.54 8.10
CA MET A 293 5.83 4.28 8.23
C MET A 293 6.67 4.25 9.51
N VAL A 294 7.21 5.40 9.96
CA VAL A 294 7.87 5.50 11.28
C VAL A 294 6.85 5.25 12.41
N LEU A 295 5.70 5.92 12.39
CA LEU A 295 4.66 5.74 13.42
C LEU A 295 4.15 4.29 13.49
N VAL A 296 3.83 3.70 12.34
CA VAL A 296 3.34 2.32 12.28
C VAL A 296 4.45 1.34 12.68
N SER A 297 5.72 1.58 12.35
CA SER A 297 6.83 0.73 12.81
C SER A 297 6.94 0.70 14.35
N ILE A 298 6.69 1.83 15.03
CA ILE A 298 6.66 1.92 16.50
C ILE A 298 5.44 1.18 17.06
N LEU A 299 4.27 1.35 16.44
CA LEU A 299 3.05 0.63 16.82
C LEU A 299 3.22 -0.89 16.66
N ALA A 300 3.84 -1.32 15.56
CA ALA A 300 4.15 -2.72 15.30
C ALA A 300 5.13 -3.28 16.34
N GLN A 301 6.15 -2.51 16.74
CA GLN A 301 7.04 -2.91 17.82
C GLN A 301 6.29 -3.13 19.14
N ASN A 302 5.28 -2.30 19.45
CA ASN A 302 4.42 -2.49 20.62
C ASN A 302 3.51 -3.72 20.49
N ALA A 303 3.21 -4.19 19.28
CA ALA A 303 2.47 -5.44 19.07
C ALA A 303 3.31 -6.69 19.43
N TYR A 304 4.64 -6.60 19.37
CA TYR A 304 5.56 -7.66 19.78
C TYR A 304 5.95 -7.61 21.25
N LYS A 305 5.71 -6.48 21.95
CA LYS A 305 5.85 -6.43 23.41
C LYS A 305 4.81 -7.36 24.02
N THR A 306 5.29 -8.44 24.62
CA THR A 306 4.48 -9.42 25.35
C THR A 306 3.46 -8.70 26.23
N SER A 307 2.19 -9.04 26.07
CA SER A 307 1.21 -8.70 27.10
C SER A 307 1.61 -9.54 28.31
N PRO A 308 1.93 -8.94 29.47
CA PRO A 308 2.34 -9.72 30.63
C PRO A 308 1.12 -10.53 31.10
N GLN A 309 0.99 -11.78 30.66
CA GLN A 309 0.06 -12.73 31.26
C GLN A 309 0.67 -14.13 31.35
N GLU A 310 0.81 -14.51 32.62
CA GLU A 310 0.78 -15.85 33.22
C GLU A 310 1.91 -16.82 32.92
N ASN A 311 3.09 -16.53 33.48
CA ASN A 311 3.75 -17.54 34.31
C ASN A 311 2.81 -17.86 35.47
N GLY A 312 1.90 -18.82 35.26
CA GLY A 312 0.80 -19.03 36.19
C GLY A 312 -0.01 -20.31 35.98
N LYS A 313 0.60 -21.40 35.51
CA LYS A 313 0.38 -22.80 35.92
C LYS A 313 1.00 -23.78 34.92
#